data_AF-E8WSB9-F1
#
_entry.id   AF-E8WSB9-F1
#
_cell.length_a   1.000
_cell.length_b   1.000
_cell.length_c   1.000
_cell.angle_alpha   90.00
_cell.angle_beta   90.00
_cell.angle_gamma   90.00
#
_symmetry.space_group_name_H-M   'P 1'
#
loop_
_entity.id
_entity.type
_entity.pdbx_description
1 polymer ?
#
loop_
_entity_poly.entity_id
_entity_poly.type
_entity_poly.pdbx_seq_one_letter_code
_entity_poly.pdbx_strand_id
1 'polypeptide(L)'
;MNTLRIVTRFCCVLSLVASLSGIGLALAADEKTPDPAKELKEMPVLTGEVWQTLRPDTKIAFIWGVGHVVTIEENVIQRHPELSKKGFTAKLAEGLRGMPMETIIQDLDSYYERNPADLELPVMQVIWTQLVKPKVKTGIADRPFAGSSEK
;
A
#
# COMPACT_ATOMS: atom_id res chain seq x y z
N MET A 1 48.05 -11.87 -37.84
CA MET A 1 47.40 -11.97 -36.53
C MET A 1 46.12 -11.14 -36.57
N ASN A 2 44.97 -11.83 -36.61
CA ASN A 2 43.57 -11.42 -36.40
C ASN A 2 43.00 -10.11 -37.01
N THR A 3 42.54 -10.19 -38.27
CA THR A 3 41.65 -9.17 -38.90
C THR A 3 40.61 -9.80 -39.85
N LEU A 4 39.99 -10.92 -39.48
CA LEU A 4 39.06 -11.65 -40.36
C LEU A 4 37.70 -11.96 -39.72
N ARG A 5 37.00 -10.95 -39.16
CA ARG A 5 35.62 -11.11 -38.65
C ARG A 5 34.69 -9.88 -38.79
N ILE A 6 35.02 -8.89 -39.63
CA ILE A 6 34.28 -7.60 -39.64
C ILE A 6 33.45 -7.35 -40.91
N VAL A 7 33.52 -8.18 -41.96
CA VAL A 7 32.90 -7.86 -43.26
C VAL A 7 32.07 -9.02 -43.80
N THR A 8 30.91 -9.31 -43.19
CA THR A 8 29.97 -10.28 -43.79
C THR A 8 28.51 -9.99 -43.44
N ARG A 9 27.87 -9.12 -44.25
CA ARG A 9 26.40 -9.01 -44.45
C ARG A 9 25.71 -7.74 -43.95
N PHE A 10 26.33 -6.59 -44.20
CA PHE A 10 25.59 -5.42 -44.69
C PHE A 10 25.41 -5.57 -46.21
N CYS A 11 24.40 -6.34 -46.65
CA CYS A 11 24.01 -6.39 -48.07
C CYS A 11 22.69 -7.18 -48.17
N CYS A 12 21.57 -6.48 -48.03
CA CYS A 12 20.30 -6.79 -48.70
C CYS A 12 19.31 -5.68 -48.34
N VAL A 13 19.55 -4.53 -48.95
CA VAL A 13 18.59 -3.44 -49.11
C VAL A 13 17.54 -3.89 -50.15
N LEU A 14 16.29 -3.50 -49.93
CA LEU A 14 15.19 -3.42 -50.92
C LEU A 14 14.63 -4.74 -51.49
N SER A 15 13.47 -5.16 -50.96
CA SER A 15 12.43 -5.88 -51.71
C SER A 15 11.08 -5.48 -51.10
N LEU A 16 10.50 -4.40 -51.60
CA LEU A 16 9.34 -4.40 -52.52
C LEU A 16 8.03 -4.77 -51.82
N VAL A 17 7.25 -3.73 -51.55
CA VAL A 17 5.85 -3.77 -51.12
C VAL A 17 4.96 -4.24 -52.30
N ALA A 18 3.88 -4.94 -51.95
CA ALA A 18 2.63 -5.18 -52.68
C ALA A 18 2.44 -6.55 -53.35
N SER A 19 1.55 -7.36 -52.78
CA SER A 19 0.30 -7.77 -53.48
C SER A 19 -0.73 -8.35 -52.49
N LEU A 20 -1.97 -7.90 -52.69
CA LEU A 20 -3.21 -8.27 -52.01
C LEU A 20 -3.63 -9.73 -52.23
N SER A 21 -4.36 -10.25 -51.24
CA SER A 21 -5.55 -11.13 -51.35
C SER A 21 -5.44 -12.39 -50.50
N GLY A 22 -5.95 -12.27 -49.28
CA GLY A 22 -6.30 -13.38 -48.42
C GLY A 22 -7.23 -12.85 -47.34
N ILE A 23 -8.53 -12.96 -47.59
CA ILE A 23 -9.59 -12.68 -46.63
C ILE A 23 -9.41 -13.63 -45.44
N GLY A 24 -8.70 -13.17 -44.42
CA GLY A 24 -8.76 -13.71 -43.08
C GLY A 24 -9.59 -12.73 -42.28
N LEU A 25 -10.84 -13.08 -42.02
CA LEU A 25 -11.74 -12.43 -41.08
C LEU A 25 -10.95 -12.18 -39.78
N ALA A 26 -10.47 -10.95 -39.59
CA ALA A 26 -9.95 -10.53 -38.29
C ALA A 26 -11.16 -10.62 -37.36
N LEU A 27 -11.19 -11.65 -36.51
CA LEU A 27 -11.89 -11.58 -35.25
C LEU A 27 -11.37 -10.30 -34.59
N ALA A 28 -12.17 -9.25 -34.68
CA ALA A 28 -12.12 -8.16 -33.74
C ALA A 28 -12.34 -8.81 -32.38
N ALA A 29 -11.24 -9.23 -31.76
CA ALA A 29 -11.22 -9.35 -30.32
C ALA A 29 -11.65 -7.97 -29.84
N ASP A 30 -12.86 -7.91 -29.29
CA ASP A 30 -13.29 -6.83 -28.43
C ASP A 30 -12.30 -6.85 -27.25
N GLU A 31 -11.11 -6.29 -27.46
CA GLU A 31 -10.20 -5.94 -26.40
C GLU A 31 -10.88 -4.78 -25.71
N LYS A 32 -11.80 -5.14 -24.80
CA LYS A 32 -12.44 -4.28 -23.84
C LYS A 32 -11.31 -3.65 -23.05
N THR A 33 -10.79 -2.55 -23.58
CA THR A 33 -9.78 -1.74 -22.94
C THR A 33 -10.44 -1.33 -21.64
N PRO A 34 -9.91 -1.72 -20.46
CA PRO A 34 -10.50 -1.33 -19.20
C PRO A 34 -10.56 0.20 -19.23
N ASP A 35 -11.77 0.75 -19.20
CA ASP A 35 -11.95 2.19 -19.10
C ASP A 35 -11.41 2.60 -17.72
N PRO A 36 -10.22 3.23 -17.65
CA PRO A 36 -9.60 3.55 -16.37
C PRO A 36 -10.46 4.53 -15.56
N ALA A 37 -11.40 5.24 -16.19
CA ALA A 37 -12.35 6.11 -15.52
C ALA A 37 -13.51 5.33 -14.87
N LYS A 38 -13.84 4.13 -15.36
CA LYS A 38 -14.94 3.29 -14.84
C LYS A 38 -14.53 2.39 -13.67
N GLU A 39 -13.23 2.28 -13.40
CA GLU A 39 -12.65 1.53 -12.28
C GLU A 39 -12.05 2.39 -11.17
N LEU A 40 -12.34 3.70 -11.13
CA LEU A 40 -12.16 4.48 -9.91
C LEU A 40 -13.28 4.13 -8.91
N LYS A 41 -13.35 2.86 -8.49
CA LYS A 41 -14.05 2.48 -7.27
C LYS A 41 -13.38 3.24 -6.12
N GLU A 42 -14.18 3.65 -5.13
CA GLU A 42 -13.63 4.14 -3.87
C GLU A 42 -12.57 3.16 -3.36
N MET A 43 -11.46 3.69 -2.82
CA MET A 43 -10.36 2.86 -2.35
C MET A 43 -10.92 1.85 -1.33
N PRO A 44 -10.79 0.53 -1.58
CA PRO A 44 -11.37 -0.46 -0.71
C PRO A 44 -10.73 -0.38 0.68
N VAL A 45 -11.55 -0.46 1.72
CA VAL A 45 -11.06 -0.50 3.10
C VAL A 45 -10.48 -1.89 3.36
N LEU A 46 -9.22 -1.94 3.81
CA LEU A 46 -8.59 -3.20 4.19
C LEU A 46 -9.19 -3.70 5.51
N THR A 47 -9.97 -4.77 5.45
CA THR A 47 -10.59 -5.44 6.61
C THR A 47 -9.77 -6.65 7.07
N GLY A 48 -10.14 -7.23 8.22
CA GLY A 48 -9.60 -8.50 8.72
C GLY A 48 -9.77 -9.67 7.75
N GLU A 49 -10.91 -9.74 7.04
CA GLU A 49 -11.17 -10.78 6.05
C GLU A 49 -10.10 -10.77 4.94
N VAL A 50 -9.85 -9.60 4.35
CA VAL A 50 -8.80 -9.46 3.33
C VAL A 50 -7.43 -9.67 3.94
N TRP A 51 -7.16 -9.08 5.12
CA TRP A 51 -5.88 -9.18 5.82
C TRP A 51 -5.43 -10.63 6.02
N GLN A 52 -6.32 -11.52 6.46
CA GLN A 52 -6.00 -12.92 6.70
C GLN A 52 -5.59 -13.69 5.43
N THR A 53 -5.99 -13.20 4.26
CA THR A 53 -5.61 -13.80 2.96
C THR A 53 -4.32 -13.23 2.38
N LEU A 54 -3.81 -12.12 2.93
CA LEU A 54 -2.64 -11.45 2.38
C LEU A 54 -1.37 -12.28 2.59
N ARG A 55 -0.51 -12.27 1.58
CA ARG A 55 0.85 -12.80 1.71
C ARG A 55 1.67 -11.95 2.70
N PRO A 56 2.70 -12.53 3.34
CA PRO A 56 3.54 -11.81 4.30
C PRO A 56 4.16 -10.52 3.75
N ASP A 57 4.68 -10.54 2.52
CA ASP A 57 5.26 -9.37 1.85
C ASP A 57 4.25 -8.23 1.67
N THR A 58 2.98 -8.57 1.43
CA THR A 58 1.90 -7.60 1.25
C THR A 58 1.50 -6.95 2.58
N LYS A 59 1.49 -7.73 3.68
CA LYS A 59 1.30 -7.21 5.04
C LYS A 59 2.44 -6.25 5.42
N ILE A 60 3.69 -6.62 5.13
CA ILE A 60 4.86 -5.75 5.34
C ILE A 60 4.72 -4.44 4.55
N ALA A 61 4.37 -4.51 3.27
CA ALA A 61 4.20 -3.32 2.43
C ALA A 61 3.12 -2.37 2.97
N PHE A 62 2.00 -2.92 3.48
CA PHE A 62 0.96 -2.11 4.11
C PHE A 62 1.47 -1.39 5.37
N ILE A 63 2.17 -2.10 6.27
CA ILE A 63 2.73 -1.50 7.49
C ILE A 63 3.82 -0.47 7.18
N TRP A 64 4.65 -0.71 6.15
CA TRP A 64 5.55 0.30 5.59
C TRP A 64 4.79 1.56 5.16
N GLY A 65 3.68 1.40 4.43
CA GLY A 65 2.82 2.50 4.02
C GLY A 65 2.29 3.32 5.20
N VAL A 66 1.83 2.65 6.27
CA VAL A 66 1.40 3.32 7.51
C VAL A 66 2.55 4.13 8.12
N GLY A 67 3.76 3.57 8.16
CA GLY A 67 4.95 4.28 8.62
C GLY A 67 5.29 5.50 7.77
N HIS A 68 5.16 5.42 6.45
CA HIS A 68 5.39 6.55 5.56
C HIS A 68 4.42 7.71 5.76
N VAL A 69 3.15 7.45 6.11
CA VAL A 69 2.20 8.53 6.45
C VAL A 69 2.71 9.34 7.65
N VAL A 70 3.27 8.65 8.66
CA VAL A 70 3.92 9.29 9.81
C VAL A 70 5.13 10.11 9.38
N THR A 71 6.02 9.52 8.60
CA THR A 71 7.23 10.20 8.11
C THR A 71 6.90 11.44 7.28
N ILE A 72 5.85 11.39 6.44
CA ILE A 72 5.40 12.54 5.64
C ILE A 72 4.97 13.67 6.57
N GLU A 73 4.12 13.40 7.57
CA GLU A 73 3.64 14.44 8.48
C GLU A 73 4.78 15.06 9.30
N GLU A 74 5.70 14.24 9.83
CA GLU A 74 6.87 14.74 10.54
C GLU A 74 7.75 15.64 9.64
N ASN A 75 7.97 15.25 8.39
CA ASN A 75 8.74 16.05 7.43
C ASN A 75 8.07 17.37 7.05
N VAL A 76 6.74 17.38 6.97
CA VAL A 76 5.96 18.60 6.73
C VAL A 76 6.06 19.52 7.95
N ILE A 77 5.84 19.01 9.17
CA ILE A 77 5.90 19.80 10.40
C ILE A 77 7.30 20.38 10.65
N GLN A 78 8.36 19.64 10.32
CA GLN A 78 9.73 20.17 10.43
C GLN A 78 10.00 21.39 9.54
N ARG A 79 9.35 21.46 8.36
CA ARG A 79 9.48 22.58 7.40
C ARG A 79 8.45 23.68 7.64
N HIS A 80 7.30 23.30 8.19
CA HIS A 80 6.13 24.15 8.42
C HIS A 80 5.59 23.93 9.85
N PRO A 81 6.29 24.40 10.89
CA PRO A 81 5.87 24.20 12.28
C PRO A 81 4.48 24.75 12.60
N GLU A 82 4.04 25.77 11.87
CA GLU A 82 2.69 26.36 11.94
C GLU A 82 1.57 25.38 11.56
N LEU A 83 1.88 24.31 10.82
CA LEU A 83 0.94 23.24 10.46
C LEU A 83 0.89 22.13 11.52
N SER A 84 1.70 22.22 12.58
CA SER A 84 1.76 21.22 13.64
C SER A 84 0.39 21.03 14.30
N LYS A 85 -0.14 19.82 14.19
CA LYS A 85 -1.35 19.38 14.88
C LYS A 85 -1.00 18.18 15.73
N LYS A 86 -1.43 18.16 16.99
CA LYS A 86 -1.38 16.96 17.85
C LYS A 86 -2.51 16.00 17.47
N GLY A 87 -2.60 15.69 16.18
CA GLY A 87 -3.65 14.92 15.55
C GLY A 87 -3.39 13.42 15.58
N PHE A 88 -4.08 12.69 14.71
CA PHE A 88 -4.05 11.23 14.64
C PHE A 88 -2.65 10.66 14.37
N THR A 89 -1.92 11.19 13.40
CA THR A 89 -0.61 10.65 13.00
C THR A 89 0.45 10.83 14.08
N ALA A 90 0.41 11.95 14.81
CA ALA A 90 1.26 12.15 15.99
C ALA A 90 1.03 11.05 17.06
N LYS A 91 -0.22 10.55 17.18
CA LYS A 91 -0.54 9.43 18.09
C LYS A 91 -0.16 8.08 17.54
N LEU A 92 -0.29 7.87 16.23
CA LEU A 92 0.27 6.70 15.57
C LEU A 92 1.78 6.61 15.82
N ALA A 93 2.51 7.71 15.62
CA ALA A 93 3.94 7.82 15.88
C ALA A 93 4.28 7.50 17.34
N GLU A 94 3.48 8.00 18.29
CA GLU A 94 3.66 7.72 19.71
C GLU A 94 3.41 6.25 20.06
N GLY A 95 2.26 5.70 19.63
CA GLY A 95 1.82 4.36 20.02
C GLY A 95 2.57 3.22 19.31
N LEU A 96 3.11 3.46 18.12
CA LEU A 96 3.90 2.48 17.37
C LEU A 96 5.41 2.65 17.55
N ARG A 97 5.86 3.64 18.34
CA ARG A 97 7.29 3.96 18.50
C ARG A 97 8.10 2.75 18.94
N GLY A 98 9.11 2.40 18.14
CA GLY A 98 10.05 1.32 18.45
C GLY A 98 9.47 -0.09 18.30
N MET A 99 8.25 -0.24 17.77
CA MET A 99 7.66 -1.55 17.51
C MET A 99 8.20 -2.10 16.19
N PRO A 100 8.75 -3.34 16.17
CA PRO A 100 9.09 -4.02 14.93
C PRO A 100 7.85 -4.24 14.07
N MET A 101 7.99 -4.15 12.74
CA MET A 101 6.87 -4.35 11.82
C MET A 101 6.34 -5.79 11.90
N GLU A 102 7.23 -6.75 12.10
CA GLU A 102 6.89 -8.15 12.29
C GLU A 102 5.98 -8.34 13.52
N THR A 103 6.27 -7.63 14.62
CA THR A 103 5.42 -7.66 15.82
C THR A 103 4.04 -7.07 15.55
N ILE A 104 3.96 -5.94 14.84
CA ILE A 104 2.68 -5.34 14.43
C ILE A 104 1.84 -6.35 13.63
N ILE A 105 2.47 -7.03 12.66
CA ILE A 105 1.80 -8.03 11.81
C ILE A 105 1.33 -9.23 12.64
N GLN A 106 2.20 -9.77 13.50
CA GLN A 106 1.87 -10.91 14.36
C GLN A 106 0.71 -10.60 15.32
N ASP A 107 0.70 -9.40 15.90
CA ASP A 107 -0.38 -8.97 16.80
C ASP A 107 -1.72 -8.84 16.04
N LEU A 108 -1.70 -8.34 14.79
CA LEU A 108 -2.89 -8.26 13.93
C LEU A 108 -3.40 -9.63 13.49
N ASP A 109 -2.51 -10.52 13.05
CA ASP A 109 -2.85 -11.89 12.69
C ASP A 109 -3.51 -12.60 13.87
N SER A 110 -2.86 -12.54 15.03
CA SER A 110 -3.35 -13.13 16.27
C SER A 110 -4.67 -12.52 16.73
N TYR A 111 -4.89 -11.21 16.50
CA TYR A 111 -6.14 -10.56 16.84
C TYR A 111 -7.29 -11.14 16.03
N TYR A 112 -7.19 -11.16 14.70
CA TYR A 112 -8.28 -11.62 13.84
C TYR A 112 -8.50 -13.13 13.92
N GLU A 113 -7.45 -13.93 14.17
CA GLU A 113 -7.58 -15.37 14.44
C GLU A 113 -8.41 -15.65 15.71
N ARG A 114 -8.21 -14.84 16.76
CA ARG A 114 -8.92 -15.00 18.04
C ARG A 114 -10.29 -14.34 18.05
N ASN A 115 -10.57 -13.43 17.11
CA ASN A 115 -11.83 -12.69 17.04
C ASN A 115 -12.48 -12.84 15.65
N PRO A 116 -13.01 -14.03 15.27
CA PRO A 116 -13.62 -14.22 13.95
C PRO A 116 -14.83 -13.33 13.67
N ALA A 117 -15.53 -12.86 14.71
CA ALA A 117 -16.64 -11.91 14.58
C ALA A 117 -16.18 -10.50 14.12
N ASP A 118 -14.89 -10.20 14.24
CA ASP A 118 -14.33 -8.89 13.95
C ASP A 118 -13.69 -8.81 12.55
N LEU A 119 -13.82 -9.84 11.72
CA LEU A 119 -13.17 -9.87 10.39
C LEU A 119 -13.62 -8.73 9.46
N GLU A 120 -14.80 -8.17 9.67
CA GLU A 120 -15.28 -6.98 8.94
C GLU A 120 -14.65 -5.67 9.42
N LEU A 121 -13.99 -5.67 10.59
CA LEU A 121 -13.35 -4.47 11.10
C LEU A 121 -12.17 -4.05 10.22
N PRO A 122 -11.98 -2.74 9.99
CA PRO A 122 -10.80 -2.22 9.30
C PRO A 122 -9.51 -2.52 10.06
N VAL A 123 -8.46 -2.90 9.34
CA VAL A 123 -7.11 -3.11 9.90
C VAL A 123 -6.61 -1.87 10.64
N MET A 124 -6.83 -0.67 10.08
CA MET A 124 -6.45 0.58 10.75
C MET A 124 -7.21 0.82 12.05
N GLN A 125 -8.46 0.35 12.16
CA GLN A 125 -9.23 0.43 13.41
C GLN A 125 -8.62 -0.50 14.46
N VAL A 126 -8.23 -1.72 14.09
CA VAL A 126 -7.59 -2.67 15.01
C VAL A 126 -6.19 -2.19 15.43
N ILE A 127 -5.38 -1.68 14.50
CA ILE A 127 -4.10 -1.03 14.83
C ILE A 127 -4.33 0.08 15.87
N TRP A 128 -5.36 0.91 15.66
CA TRP A 128 -5.69 1.96 16.60
C TRP A 128 -6.08 1.44 17.98
N THR A 129 -7.06 0.54 18.07
CA THR A 129 -7.64 0.10 19.34
C THR A 129 -6.71 -0.82 20.12
N GLN A 130 -5.99 -1.71 19.44
CA GLN A 130 -5.18 -2.75 20.07
C GLN A 130 -3.73 -2.33 20.27
N LEU A 131 -3.14 -1.59 19.32
CA LEU A 131 -1.71 -1.32 19.33
C LEU A 131 -1.39 0.10 19.78
N VAL A 132 -2.14 1.09 19.29
CA VAL A 132 -1.84 2.52 19.49
C VAL A 132 -2.46 3.07 20.77
N LYS A 133 -3.79 3.02 20.87
CA LYS A 133 -4.56 3.58 21.98
C LYS A 133 -4.02 3.17 23.37
N PRO A 134 -3.61 1.90 23.62
CA PRO A 134 -3.09 1.50 24.92
C PRO A 134 -1.71 2.11 25.27
N LYS A 135 -0.96 2.56 24.26
CA LYS A 135 0.42 3.07 24.41
C LYS A 135 0.51 4.59 24.35
N VAL A 136 -0.54 5.26 23.90
CA VAL A 136 -0.62 6.72 23.85
C VAL A 136 -0.87 7.28 25.25
N LYS A 137 0.02 8.16 25.69
CA LYS A 137 -0.05 8.88 26.96
C LYS A 137 -0.56 10.31 26.78
N THR A 138 -0.42 10.84 25.57
CA THR A 138 -0.81 12.23 25.28
C THR A 138 -2.18 12.28 24.57
N GLY A 139 -3.10 13.09 25.08
CA GLY A 139 -4.46 13.29 24.53
C GLY A 139 -4.54 13.71 23.05
N ILE A 140 -5.65 13.45 22.36
CA ILE A 140 -5.85 13.87 20.94
C ILE A 140 -6.44 15.28 20.91
N ALA A 141 -5.88 16.17 20.06
CA ALA A 141 -6.43 17.50 19.84
C ALA A 141 -6.71 18.26 21.15
N ASP A 142 -5.71 18.30 22.03
CA ASP A 142 -5.72 18.99 23.33
C ASP A 142 -6.81 18.53 24.32
N ARG A 143 -7.45 17.38 24.07
CA ARG A 143 -8.33 16.71 25.03
C ARG A 143 -7.61 15.52 25.66
N PRO A 144 -7.69 15.33 26.99
CA PRO A 144 -7.19 14.11 27.63
C PRO A 144 -7.77 12.86 26.97
N PHE A 145 -6.96 11.80 26.85
CA PHE A 145 -7.49 10.50 26.43
C PHE A 145 -8.45 10.01 27.53
N ALA A 146 -9.74 9.87 27.22
CA ALA A 146 -10.70 9.22 28.11
C ALA A 146 -10.27 7.76 28.28
N GLY A 147 -9.54 7.49 29.37
CA GLY A 147 -8.83 6.25 29.63
C GLY A 147 -7.65 6.38 30.60
N SER A 148 -7.22 7.60 30.96
CA SER A 148 -6.18 7.83 31.97
C SER A 148 -6.71 8.00 33.41
N SER A 149 -7.94 7.57 33.70
CA SER A 149 -8.49 7.59 35.05
C SER A 149 -9.39 6.37 35.30
N GLU A 150 -8.78 5.23 35.66
CA GLU A 150 -9.32 4.36 36.70
C GLU A 150 -8.22 3.45 37.26
N LYS A 151 -7.42 4.01 38.17
CA LYS A 151 -6.95 3.37 39.39
C LYS A 151 -6.71 4.44 40.45
#